data_AF-A0A7S2K774-F1
#
_entry.id   AF-A0A7S2K774-F1
#
_cell.length_a   1.000
_cell.length_b   1.000
_cell.length_c   1.000
_cell.angle_alpha   90.00
_cell.angle_beta   90.00
_cell.angle_gamma   90.00
#
_symmetry.space_group_name_H-M   'P 1'
#
loop_
_entity.id
_entity.type
_entity.pdbx_description
1 polymer ?
#
loop_
_entity_poly.entity_id
_entity_poly.type
_entity_poly.pdbx_seq_one_letter_code
_entity_poly.pdbx_strand_id
1 'polypeptide(L)'
;AEKWASVPQDNQWYTLQRPAYVATDPFEGANGWPNLASGSRQWKAMMAKPVATFANLVRAFGVEPYCALCHTQGSFDSHTTSPAHFRVVFEKVEEQFELAREELWHETCVVGGRMRYNHLDGEVQALREAASEPEYDEACLLGDLPQAGAWLLACAPACVATVAEGGSRQNWPNLWSHRHWKEKMTKSTNRLAKIIESNGGVGACRCLLCPEIFISPEHLRGPKHWGEMAQRLPDGVFVRTDDFWQTWTFTTGAVAFNHVDG
;
A
#
# COMPACT_ATOMS: atom_id res chain seq x y z
N ALA A 1 -25.81 16.87 -1.00
CA ALA A 1 -25.82 15.64 -1.81
C ALA A 1 -25.47 14.50 -0.87
N GLU A 2 -26.43 13.62 -0.61
CA GLU A 2 -26.36 12.53 0.37
C GLU A 2 -25.14 11.65 0.09
N LYS A 3 -24.06 11.90 0.83
CA LYS A 3 -22.84 11.11 0.77
C LYS A 3 -23.03 9.96 1.77
N TRP A 4 -23.10 8.75 1.21
CA TRP A 4 -23.23 7.46 1.91
C TRP A 4 -24.63 7.19 2.46
N ALA A 5 -25.55 6.78 1.58
CA ALA A 5 -26.88 6.29 1.97
C ALA A 5 -26.83 4.98 2.79
N SER A 6 -25.68 4.30 2.82
CA SER A 6 -25.43 3.10 3.61
C SER A 6 -23.97 3.02 4.02
N VAL A 7 -23.72 2.32 5.13
CA VAL A 7 -22.36 1.92 5.54
C VAL A 7 -21.76 1.06 4.43
N PRO A 8 -20.51 1.31 3.99
CA PRO A 8 -19.83 0.43 3.06
C PRO A 8 -19.82 -1.01 3.60
N GLN A 9 -20.08 -1.99 2.74
CA GLN A 9 -19.91 -3.42 2.95
C GLN A 9 -18.45 -3.81 2.63
N ASP A 10 -17.96 -4.81 3.35
CA ASP A 10 -16.62 -5.32 3.10
C ASP A 10 -16.56 -6.09 1.78
N ASN A 11 -15.38 -6.12 1.17
CA ASN A 11 -15.08 -6.81 -0.08
C ASN A 11 -15.92 -6.35 -1.28
N GLN A 12 -16.44 -5.12 -1.25
CA GLN A 12 -17.12 -4.48 -2.37
C GLN A 12 -16.38 -3.20 -2.81
N TRP A 13 -16.22 -3.02 -4.13
CA TRP A 13 -15.69 -1.79 -4.70
C TRP A 13 -16.74 -0.67 -4.65
N TYR A 14 -16.34 0.48 -4.11
CA TYR A 14 -17.12 1.70 -4.02
C TYR A 14 -16.53 2.79 -4.91
N THR A 15 -17.32 3.33 -5.83
CA THR A 15 -16.92 4.47 -6.65
C THR A 15 -16.89 5.75 -5.81
N LEU A 16 -15.68 6.25 -5.52
CA LEU A 16 -15.44 7.52 -4.82
C LEU A 16 -15.54 8.72 -5.77
N GLN A 17 -15.07 8.52 -7.00
CA GLN A 17 -15.17 9.48 -8.08
C GLN A 17 -15.59 8.75 -9.35
N ARG A 18 -16.70 9.20 -9.95
CA ARG A 18 -17.20 8.68 -11.22
C ARG A 18 -16.19 8.93 -12.35
N PRO A 19 -16.24 8.14 -13.42
CA PRO A 19 -15.49 8.43 -14.64
C PRO A 19 -15.67 9.90 -15.05
N ALA A 20 -14.59 10.57 -15.42
CA ALA A 20 -14.66 11.91 -15.99
C ALA A 20 -15.44 11.89 -17.32
N TYR A 21 -15.38 10.75 -18.02
CA TYR A 21 -16.05 10.50 -19.29
C TYR A 21 -16.53 9.06 -19.37
N VAL A 22 -17.57 8.85 -20.15
CA VAL A 22 -18.05 7.53 -20.57
C VAL A 22 -17.82 7.44 -22.07
N ALA A 23 -17.36 6.28 -22.55
CA ALA A 23 -17.17 6.07 -23.98
C ALA A 23 -18.48 6.34 -24.74
N THR A 24 -18.40 7.05 -25.86
CA THR A 24 -19.53 7.17 -26.80
C THR A 24 -19.76 5.83 -27.49
N ASP A 25 -18.66 5.18 -27.87
CA ASP A 25 -18.63 3.82 -28.38
C ASP A 25 -17.27 3.18 -27.99
N PRO A 26 -17.22 2.22 -27.05
CA PRO A 26 -15.95 1.60 -26.65
C PRO A 26 -15.26 0.83 -27.79
N PHE A 27 -15.96 0.51 -28.88
CA PHE A 27 -15.42 -0.23 -30.02
C PHE A 27 -14.76 0.68 -31.08
N GLU A 28 -14.90 2.01 -30.98
CA GLU A 28 -14.29 2.97 -31.90
C GLU A 28 -12.82 3.31 -31.56
N GLY A 29 -12.17 2.52 -30.72
CA GLY A 29 -10.81 2.78 -30.25
C GLY A 29 -10.73 4.14 -29.54
N ALA A 30 -9.65 4.90 -29.74
CA ALA A 30 -9.47 6.18 -29.06
C ALA A 30 -10.50 7.24 -29.48
N ASN A 31 -11.13 7.12 -30.64
CA ASN A 31 -12.19 8.04 -31.09
C ASN A 31 -13.47 7.89 -30.26
N GLY A 32 -13.72 6.69 -29.74
CA GLY A 32 -14.82 6.37 -28.84
C GLY A 32 -14.70 7.00 -27.45
N TRP A 33 -13.54 7.55 -27.12
CA TRP A 33 -13.24 8.16 -25.83
C TRP A 33 -13.03 9.67 -26.02
N PRO A 34 -14.00 10.53 -25.65
CA PRO A 34 -13.91 11.97 -25.86
C PRO A 34 -12.63 12.59 -25.27
N ASN A 35 -12.16 11.98 -24.19
CA ASN A 35 -10.96 12.41 -23.49
C ASN A 35 -9.66 12.10 -24.23
N LEU A 36 -9.65 11.09 -25.10
CA LEU A 36 -8.53 10.75 -25.97
C LEU A 36 -8.62 11.45 -27.32
N ALA A 37 -9.80 11.43 -27.95
CA ALA A 37 -10.06 12.04 -29.26
C ALA A 37 -9.72 13.55 -29.31
N SER A 38 -9.84 14.25 -28.18
CA SER A 38 -9.55 15.68 -28.06
C SER A 38 -8.05 16.01 -27.86
N GLY A 39 -7.18 14.99 -27.83
CA GLY A 39 -5.74 15.12 -27.71
C GLY A 39 -5.22 15.44 -26.29
N SER A 40 -3.89 15.41 -26.15
CA SER A 40 -3.18 15.43 -24.86
C SER A 40 -3.42 16.69 -24.01
N ARG A 41 -3.71 17.85 -24.64
CA ARG A 41 -4.02 19.09 -23.93
C ARG A 41 -5.34 18.98 -23.19
N GLN A 42 -6.37 18.47 -23.87
CA GLN A 42 -7.68 18.28 -23.29
C GLN A 42 -7.59 17.19 -22.21
N TRP A 43 -6.94 16.05 -22.51
CA TRP A 43 -6.63 14.98 -21.55
C TRP A 43 -6.12 15.53 -20.22
N LYS A 44 -5.05 16.35 -20.26
CA LYS A 44 -4.47 16.94 -19.06
C LYS A 44 -5.49 17.72 -18.23
N ALA A 45 -6.32 18.54 -18.87
CA ALA A 45 -7.33 19.33 -18.20
C ALA A 45 -8.41 18.45 -17.52
N MET A 46 -8.80 17.37 -18.19
CA MET A 46 -9.84 16.44 -17.72
C MET A 46 -9.37 15.52 -16.61
N MET A 47 -8.16 14.97 -16.76
CA MET A 47 -7.62 13.97 -15.83
C MET A 47 -7.01 14.60 -14.57
N ALA A 48 -6.67 15.90 -14.60
CA ALA A 48 -6.02 16.58 -13.47
C ALA A 48 -6.75 16.39 -12.13
N LYS A 49 -8.08 16.58 -12.09
CA LYS A 49 -8.86 16.42 -10.85
C LYS A 49 -8.92 14.95 -10.38
N PRO A 50 -9.32 13.97 -11.22
CA PRO A 50 -9.30 12.57 -10.81
C PRO A 50 -7.94 12.07 -10.33
N VAL A 51 -6.87 12.39 -11.06
CA VAL A 51 -5.50 12.00 -10.70
C VAL A 51 -5.11 12.61 -9.35
N ALA A 52 -5.36 13.90 -9.13
CA ALA A 52 -5.08 14.54 -7.85
C ALA A 52 -5.93 13.93 -6.71
N THR A 53 -7.18 13.55 -6.98
CA THR A 53 -8.07 12.92 -6.00
C THR A 53 -7.53 11.57 -5.56
N PHE A 54 -7.19 10.69 -6.51
CA PHE A 54 -6.57 9.41 -6.21
C PHE A 54 -5.25 9.59 -5.44
N ALA A 55 -4.37 10.46 -5.92
CA ALA A 55 -3.06 10.65 -5.30
C ALA A 55 -3.17 11.19 -3.86
N ASN A 56 -4.08 12.14 -3.61
CA ASN A 56 -4.31 12.65 -2.27
C ASN A 56 -4.94 11.60 -1.33
N LEU A 57 -5.86 10.77 -1.84
CA LEU A 57 -6.45 9.69 -1.06
C LEU A 57 -5.39 8.67 -0.64
N VAL A 58 -4.61 8.18 -1.60
CA VAL A 58 -3.54 7.21 -1.35
C VAL A 58 -2.49 7.78 -0.38
N ARG A 59 -2.07 9.05 -0.57
CA ARG A 59 -1.17 9.77 0.36
C ARG A 59 -1.76 9.97 1.75
N ALA A 60 -3.08 10.09 1.90
CA ALA A 60 -3.71 10.18 3.22
C ALA A 60 -3.54 8.88 4.04
N PHE A 61 -3.39 7.73 3.36
CA PHE A 61 -2.99 6.47 3.99
C PHE A 61 -1.45 6.35 4.16
N GLY A 62 -0.72 7.40 3.78
CA GLY A 62 0.73 7.45 3.81
C GLY A 62 1.38 6.65 2.70
N VAL A 63 0.72 6.51 1.55
CA VAL A 63 1.22 5.78 0.38
C VAL A 63 1.51 6.76 -0.76
N GLU A 64 2.67 6.65 -1.45
CA GLU A 64 2.90 7.41 -2.69
C GLU A 64 2.46 6.53 -3.86
N PRO A 65 1.47 6.96 -4.65
CA PRO A 65 1.10 6.23 -5.84
C PRO A 65 2.23 6.29 -6.89
N TYR A 66 2.38 5.23 -7.67
CA TYR A 66 3.30 5.17 -8.81
C TYR A 66 2.54 4.75 -10.06
N CYS A 67 3.03 5.11 -11.24
CA CYS A 67 2.37 4.73 -12.49
C CYS A 67 2.88 3.38 -12.99
N ALA A 68 2.03 2.35 -12.93
CA ALA A 68 2.38 1.02 -13.43
C ALA A 68 2.52 0.96 -14.96
N LEU A 69 1.89 1.87 -15.70
CA LEU A 69 1.90 1.86 -17.17
C LEU A 69 3.22 2.38 -17.77
N CYS A 70 3.86 3.34 -17.12
CA CYS A 70 4.98 4.07 -17.73
C CYS A 70 6.33 3.86 -17.03
N HIS A 71 6.35 3.17 -15.89
CA HIS A 71 7.56 2.88 -15.08
C HIS A 71 8.51 4.08 -14.91
N THR A 72 7.99 5.31 -14.96
CA THR A 72 8.79 6.54 -15.02
C THR A 72 8.95 7.13 -13.62
N GLN A 73 10.09 7.77 -13.37
CA GLN A 73 10.32 8.50 -12.13
C GLN A 73 9.60 9.87 -12.16
N GLY A 74 8.85 10.20 -11.10
CA GLY A 74 8.13 11.47 -10.95
C GLY A 74 6.93 11.37 -10.02
N SER A 75 6.28 12.50 -9.70
CA SER A 75 5.01 12.45 -8.95
C SER A 75 3.92 11.89 -9.83
N PHE A 76 3.07 11.02 -9.28
CA PHE A 76 1.95 10.42 -10.01
C PHE A 76 1.07 11.48 -10.68
N ASP A 77 0.79 12.57 -9.98
CA ASP A 77 -0.05 13.68 -10.45
C ASP A 77 0.48 14.41 -11.69
N SER A 78 1.76 14.76 -11.69
CA SER A 78 2.39 15.44 -12.83
C SER A 78 2.62 14.48 -14.01
N HIS A 79 2.97 13.24 -13.71
CA HIS A 79 3.23 12.21 -14.72
C HIS A 79 1.96 11.75 -15.45
N THR A 80 0.93 11.33 -14.72
CA THR A 80 -0.29 10.72 -15.29
C THR A 80 -1.10 11.72 -16.15
N THR A 81 -0.89 13.02 -15.95
CA THR A 81 -1.51 14.08 -16.76
C THR A 81 -0.61 14.58 -17.90
N SER A 82 0.56 13.97 -18.10
CA SER A 82 1.54 14.38 -19.11
C SER A 82 1.19 13.87 -20.52
N PRO A 83 1.70 14.54 -21.58
CA PRO A 83 1.56 14.05 -22.95
C PRO A 83 2.19 12.66 -23.20
N ALA A 84 3.23 12.30 -22.44
CA ALA A 84 3.88 10.99 -22.55
C ALA A 84 2.96 9.88 -22.03
N HIS A 85 2.36 10.08 -20.86
CA HIS A 85 1.39 9.14 -20.30
C HIS A 85 0.14 9.02 -21.18
N PHE A 86 -0.36 10.15 -21.70
CA PHE A 86 -1.45 10.16 -22.68
C PHE A 86 -1.17 9.24 -23.86
N ARG A 87 0.05 9.29 -24.43
CA ARG A 87 0.42 8.46 -25.58
C ARG A 87 0.37 6.97 -25.23
N VAL A 88 0.88 6.58 -24.06
CA VAL A 88 0.82 5.18 -23.60
C VAL A 88 -0.62 4.69 -23.46
N VAL A 89 -1.50 5.51 -22.87
CA VAL A 89 -2.92 5.14 -22.75
C VAL A 89 -3.59 5.08 -24.12
N PHE A 90 -3.32 6.05 -25.00
CA PHE A 90 -3.85 6.09 -26.36
C PHE A 90 -3.46 4.84 -27.15
N GLU A 91 -2.18 4.47 -27.13
CA GLU A 91 -1.65 3.26 -27.79
C GLU A 91 -2.31 1.99 -27.24
N LYS A 92 -2.44 1.86 -25.90
CA LYS A 92 -3.15 0.73 -25.28
C LYS A 92 -4.61 0.61 -25.72
N VAL A 93 -5.32 1.73 -25.86
CA VAL A 93 -6.73 1.72 -26.32
C VAL A 93 -6.83 1.34 -27.79
N GLU A 94 -5.92 1.82 -28.65
CA GLU A 94 -5.88 1.44 -30.07
C GLU A 94 -5.52 -0.04 -30.26
N GLU A 95 -4.71 -0.62 -29.36
CA GLU A 95 -4.33 -2.03 -29.41
C GLU A 95 -5.44 -2.97 -28.88
N GLN A 96 -6.23 -2.54 -27.89
CA GLN A 96 -7.11 -3.41 -27.11
C GLN A 96 -8.57 -2.93 -27.05
N PHE A 97 -9.12 -2.51 -28.20
CA PHE A 97 -10.49 -2.00 -28.38
C PHE A 97 -11.48 -2.30 -27.23
N GLU A 98 -11.90 -3.56 -27.08
CA GLU A 98 -12.99 -3.95 -26.17
C GLU A 98 -12.61 -4.01 -24.68
N LEU A 99 -11.35 -4.30 -24.37
CA LEU A 99 -10.89 -4.61 -23.00
C LEU A 99 -9.97 -3.54 -22.40
N ALA A 100 -9.59 -2.53 -23.19
CA ALA A 100 -8.64 -1.51 -22.77
C ALA A 100 -9.01 -0.88 -21.42
N ARG A 101 -10.30 -0.63 -21.17
CA ARG A 101 -10.75 -0.05 -19.91
C ARG A 101 -10.40 -0.94 -18.71
N GLU A 102 -10.65 -2.24 -18.79
CA GLU A 102 -10.44 -3.16 -17.68
C GLU A 102 -8.95 -3.44 -17.44
N GLU A 103 -8.12 -3.33 -18.48
CA GLU A 103 -6.65 -3.45 -18.36
C GLU A 103 -5.95 -2.17 -17.87
N LEU A 104 -6.66 -1.03 -17.85
CA LEU A 104 -6.12 0.27 -17.45
C LEU A 104 -6.42 0.63 -15.98
N TRP A 105 -6.92 -0.33 -15.19
CA TRP A 105 -6.99 -0.18 -13.74
C TRP A 105 -5.60 -0.24 -13.11
N HIS A 106 -5.28 0.79 -12.32
CA HIS A 106 -4.14 0.81 -11.42
C HIS A 106 -4.63 0.66 -9.99
N GLU A 107 -4.19 -0.41 -9.32
CA GLU A 107 -4.55 -0.69 -7.93
C GLU A 107 -3.39 -0.37 -6.99
N THR A 108 -3.72 0.09 -5.78
CA THR A 108 -2.77 0.37 -4.70
C THR A 108 -3.35 -0.14 -3.39
N CYS A 109 -2.58 -0.98 -2.69
CA CYS A 109 -2.93 -1.41 -1.34
C CYS A 109 -2.80 -0.24 -0.36
N VAL A 110 -3.78 -0.10 0.53
CA VAL A 110 -3.80 0.88 1.62
C VAL A 110 -4.20 0.20 2.92
N VAL A 111 -3.99 0.84 4.07
CA VAL A 111 -4.43 0.28 5.35
C VAL A 111 -5.94 0.07 5.33
N GLY A 112 -6.39 -1.18 5.53
CA GLY A 112 -7.81 -1.57 5.56
C GLY A 112 -8.43 -1.88 4.18
N GLY A 113 -7.64 -1.91 3.10
CA GLY A 113 -8.12 -2.41 1.81
C GLY A 113 -7.34 -1.90 0.60
N ARG A 114 -8.05 -1.55 -0.48
CA ARG A 114 -7.43 -1.15 -1.76
C ARG A 114 -8.05 0.11 -2.32
N MET A 115 -7.25 0.89 -3.01
CA MET A 115 -7.68 2.00 -3.86
C MET A 115 -7.35 1.64 -5.31
N ARG A 116 -8.20 2.04 -6.25
CA ARG A 116 -7.85 1.94 -7.67
C ARG A 116 -8.27 3.15 -8.47
N TYR A 117 -7.48 3.42 -9.50
CA TYR A 117 -7.65 4.51 -10.44
C TYR A 117 -7.63 3.95 -11.85
N ASN A 118 -8.65 4.25 -12.65
CA ASN A 118 -8.64 3.87 -14.05
C ASN A 118 -7.89 4.93 -14.85
N HIS A 119 -6.79 4.54 -15.49
CA HIS A 119 -5.98 5.44 -16.29
C HIS A 119 -6.76 6.05 -17.44
N LEU A 120 -7.74 5.34 -18.01
CA LEU A 120 -8.49 5.77 -19.18
C LEU A 120 -9.49 6.88 -18.87
N ASP A 121 -10.33 6.70 -17.87
CA ASP A 121 -11.49 7.58 -17.63
C ASP A 121 -11.41 8.35 -16.30
N GLY A 122 -10.43 8.05 -15.46
CA GLY A 122 -10.21 8.71 -14.19
C GLY A 122 -11.18 8.27 -13.09
N GLU A 123 -11.90 7.17 -13.26
CA GLU A 123 -12.69 6.61 -12.17
C GLU A 123 -11.79 6.27 -10.98
N VAL A 124 -12.22 6.63 -9.78
CA VAL A 124 -11.55 6.26 -8.52
C VAL A 124 -12.50 5.40 -7.71
N GLN A 125 -12.02 4.21 -7.32
CA GLN A 125 -12.75 3.28 -6.49
C GLN A 125 -11.95 2.89 -5.25
N ALA A 126 -12.67 2.50 -4.20
CA ALA A 126 -12.11 1.98 -2.96
C ALA A 126 -12.77 0.66 -2.60
N LEU A 127 -11.97 -0.30 -2.17
CA LEU A 127 -12.39 -1.57 -1.59
C LEU A 127 -12.02 -1.51 -0.11
N ARG A 128 -12.99 -1.61 0.78
CA ARG A 128 -12.69 -1.99 2.16
C ARG A 128 -12.59 -3.50 2.18
N GLU A 129 -11.41 -4.04 2.44
CA GLU A 129 -11.30 -5.48 2.62
C GLU A 129 -11.86 -5.81 3.99
N ALA A 130 -12.60 -6.92 4.10
CA ALA A 130 -12.94 -7.43 5.43
C ALA A 130 -11.63 -7.60 6.17
N ALA A 131 -11.54 -7.14 7.42
CA ALA A 131 -10.41 -7.48 8.26
C ALA A 131 -10.34 -9.01 8.26
N SER A 132 -9.39 -9.58 7.51
CA SER A 132 -9.30 -11.02 7.30
C SER A 132 -9.00 -11.71 8.62
N GLU A 133 -8.43 -10.97 9.57
CA GLU A 133 -8.26 -11.38 10.95
C GLU A 133 -8.68 -10.23 11.88
N PRO A 134 -9.52 -10.47 12.89
CA PRO A 134 -9.75 -9.47 13.93
C PRO A 134 -8.41 -9.11 14.57
N GLU A 135 -8.11 -7.81 14.68
CA GLU A 135 -6.96 -7.35 15.45
C GLU A 135 -7.17 -7.77 16.90
N TYR A 136 -6.35 -8.69 17.40
CA TYR A 136 -6.35 -9.06 18.82
C TYR A 136 -5.54 -8.04 19.62
N ASP A 137 -5.88 -6.74 19.47
CA ASP A 137 -5.12 -5.61 20.04
C ASP A 137 -5.13 -5.63 21.60
N GLU A 138 -6.05 -6.41 22.20
CA GLU A 138 -6.18 -6.58 23.64
C GLU A 138 -5.41 -7.79 24.21
N ALA A 139 -5.15 -8.84 23.42
CA ALA A 139 -4.53 -10.07 23.92
C ALA A 139 -3.01 -9.89 24.10
N CYS A 140 -2.54 -9.71 25.33
CA CYS A 140 -1.10 -9.54 25.59
C CYS A 140 -0.37 -10.86 25.93
N LEU A 141 -1.09 -11.85 26.45
CA LEU A 141 -0.54 -13.17 26.75
C LEU A 141 -0.83 -14.14 25.61
N LEU A 142 0.18 -14.89 25.16
CA LEU A 142 0.02 -15.85 24.07
C LEU A 142 -0.89 -17.02 24.44
N GLY A 143 -1.04 -17.30 25.74
CA GLY A 143 -1.97 -18.30 26.26
C GLY A 143 -3.45 -17.90 26.15
N ASP A 144 -3.74 -16.62 25.95
CA ASP A 144 -5.11 -16.09 25.85
C ASP A 144 -5.63 -16.08 24.40
N LEU A 145 -4.80 -16.50 23.44
CA LEU A 145 -5.20 -16.55 22.04
C LEU A 145 -6.34 -17.57 21.84
N PRO A 146 -7.35 -17.25 21.01
CA PRO A 146 -8.55 -18.07 20.87
C PRO A 146 -8.30 -19.42 20.20
N GLN A 147 -7.17 -19.58 19.50
CA GLN A 147 -6.85 -20.78 18.75
C GLN A 147 -5.38 -21.16 18.91
N ALA A 148 -5.14 -22.37 19.40
CA ALA A 148 -3.80 -22.94 19.48
C ALA A 148 -3.27 -23.33 18.09
N GLY A 149 -1.98 -23.08 17.84
CA GLY A 149 -1.29 -23.50 16.61
C GLY A 149 -1.57 -22.64 15.37
N ALA A 150 -2.34 -21.55 15.50
CA ALA A 150 -2.56 -20.59 14.44
C ALA A 150 -1.71 -19.33 14.65
N TRP A 151 -1.24 -18.72 13.56
CA TRP A 151 -0.77 -17.34 13.58
C TRP A 151 -1.98 -16.42 13.56
N LEU A 152 -1.94 -15.36 14.39
CA LEU A 152 -3.00 -14.37 14.48
C LEU A 152 -2.38 -12.97 14.42
N LEU A 153 -3.01 -12.06 13.67
CA LEU A 153 -2.57 -10.69 13.55
C LEU A 153 -2.75 -9.92 14.87
N ALA A 154 -1.64 -9.55 15.48
CA ALA A 154 -1.62 -8.85 16.77
C ALA A 154 -1.87 -7.34 16.64
N CYS A 155 -1.57 -6.75 15.49
CA CYS A 155 -1.87 -5.37 15.09
C CYS A 155 -1.73 -5.20 13.57
N ALA A 156 -2.41 -4.21 13.00
CA ALA A 156 -2.19 -3.83 11.60
C ALA A 156 -0.72 -3.44 11.33
N PRO A 157 -0.19 -3.80 10.14
CA PRO A 157 1.17 -3.44 9.77
C PRO A 157 1.35 -1.92 9.67
N ALA A 158 2.55 -1.44 9.98
CA ALA A 158 2.93 -0.03 9.81
C ALA A 158 2.83 0.45 8.35
N CYS A 159 3.07 -0.45 7.39
CA CYS A 159 2.89 -0.21 5.97
C CYS A 159 2.59 -1.52 5.24
N VAL A 160 1.79 -1.45 4.18
CA VAL A 160 1.67 -2.53 3.19
C VAL A 160 2.49 -2.12 1.97
N ALA A 161 3.29 -3.04 1.42
CA ALA A 161 3.99 -2.79 0.17
C ALA A 161 2.98 -2.41 -0.93
N THR A 162 3.30 -1.39 -1.73
CA THR A 162 2.40 -0.90 -2.79
C THR A 162 2.37 -1.79 -4.03
N VAL A 163 3.28 -2.77 -4.09
CA VAL A 163 3.41 -3.75 -5.17
C VAL A 163 3.33 -5.15 -4.60
N ALA A 164 2.60 -6.02 -5.30
CA ALA A 164 2.35 -7.39 -4.88
C ALA A 164 3.65 -8.19 -4.68
N GLU A 165 4.67 -8.00 -5.53
CA GLU A 165 5.95 -8.70 -5.45
C GLU A 165 7.07 -7.85 -6.09
N GLY A 166 8.23 -7.72 -5.42
CA GLY A 166 9.47 -7.26 -6.05
C GLY A 166 9.75 -5.77 -6.15
N GLY A 167 9.26 -4.99 -5.19
CA GLY A 167 9.51 -3.56 -5.16
C GLY A 167 10.95 -3.16 -4.84
N SER A 168 11.34 -1.97 -5.31
CA SER A 168 12.50 -1.25 -4.75
C SER A 168 12.09 -0.59 -3.44
N ARG A 169 13.06 -0.17 -2.61
CA ARG A 169 12.82 0.58 -1.36
C ARG A 169 11.80 1.71 -1.48
N GLN A 170 11.69 2.33 -2.65
CA GLN A 170 10.76 3.43 -2.93
C GLN A 170 9.28 3.01 -2.79
N ASN A 171 8.99 1.71 -2.91
CA ASN A 171 7.66 1.12 -2.82
C ASN A 171 7.21 0.82 -1.38
N TRP A 172 8.06 1.09 -0.38
CA TRP A 172 7.69 1.05 1.04
C TRP A 172 7.66 2.48 1.61
N PRO A 173 6.48 3.10 1.67
CA PRO A 173 6.33 4.47 2.15
C PRO A 173 6.90 4.77 3.53
N ASN A 174 6.88 3.80 4.44
CA ASN A 174 7.51 3.92 5.75
C ASN A 174 9.05 4.07 5.66
N LEU A 175 9.68 3.81 4.51
CA LEU A 175 11.14 3.83 4.34
C LEU A 175 11.72 5.07 3.68
N TRP A 176 10.90 6.03 3.25
CA TRP A 176 11.37 7.24 2.57
C TRP A 176 12.30 8.09 3.43
N SER A 177 12.04 8.14 4.74
CA SER A 177 12.95 8.77 5.68
C SER A 177 12.84 8.13 7.06
N HIS A 178 13.88 8.27 7.87
CA HIS A 178 13.86 7.82 9.26
C HIS A 178 12.70 8.44 10.07
N ARG A 179 12.28 9.66 9.73
CA ARG A 179 11.11 10.31 10.34
C ARG A 179 9.81 9.56 10.01
N HIS A 180 9.55 9.25 8.73
CA HIS A 180 8.35 8.51 8.32
C HIS A 180 8.34 7.11 8.92
N TRP A 181 9.49 6.44 8.93
CA TRP A 181 9.67 5.14 9.59
C TRP A 181 9.23 5.19 11.05
N LYS A 182 9.78 6.13 11.82
CA LYS A 182 9.47 6.26 13.24
C LYS A 182 7.98 6.50 13.48
N GLU A 183 7.36 7.35 12.67
CA GLU A 183 5.93 7.66 12.76
C GLU A 183 5.07 6.42 12.49
N LYS A 184 5.31 5.72 11.37
CA LYS A 184 4.51 4.57 10.95
C LYS A 184 4.71 3.36 11.86
N MET A 185 5.95 3.07 12.27
CA MET A 185 6.28 1.91 13.11
C MET A 185 5.80 2.03 14.56
N THR A 186 5.29 3.19 14.98
CA THR A 186 4.98 3.44 16.40
C THR A 186 3.89 2.52 16.95
N LYS A 187 2.81 2.23 16.20
CA LYS A 187 1.74 1.34 16.69
C LYS A 187 2.27 -0.08 16.87
N SER A 188 2.85 -0.67 15.82
CA SER A 188 3.27 -2.07 15.82
C SER A 188 4.46 -2.35 16.74
N THR A 189 5.46 -1.47 16.78
CA THR A 189 6.62 -1.67 17.70
C THR A 189 6.22 -1.57 19.18
N ASN A 190 5.29 -0.67 19.54
CA ASN A 190 4.73 -0.61 20.89
C ASN A 190 3.91 -1.87 21.21
N ARG A 191 3.14 -2.38 20.24
CA ARG A 191 2.36 -3.61 20.42
C ARG A 191 3.26 -4.82 20.63
N LEU A 192 4.27 -5.01 19.79
CA LEU A 192 5.27 -6.07 19.92
C LEU A 192 5.93 -6.05 21.29
N ALA A 193 6.35 -4.87 21.75
CA ALA A 193 7.00 -4.73 23.06
C ALA A 193 6.09 -5.18 24.21
N LYS A 194 4.81 -4.81 24.20
CA LYS A 194 3.84 -5.26 25.21
C LYS A 194 3.66 -6.78 25.21
N ILE A 195 3.60 -7.41 24.04
CA ILE A 195 3.47 -8.87 23.92
C ILE A 195 4.73 -9.56 24.45
N ILE A 196 5.91 -9.13 24.01
CA ILE A 196 7.19 -9.67 24.50
C ILE A 196 7.31 -9.52 26.02
N GLU A 197 6.98 -8.34 26.55
CA GLU A 197 7.03 -8.05 27.99
C GLU A 197 6.08 -8.95 28.79
N SER A 198 4.83 -9.06 28.34
CA SER A 198 3.81 -9.87 29.02
C SER A 198 4.13 -11.36 29.03
N ASN A 199 4.91 -11.85 28.05
CA ASN A 199 5.35 -13.25 27.97
C ASN A 199 6.77 -13.45 28.53
N GLY A 200 7.31 -12.48 29.29
CA GLY A 200 8.58 -12.61 30.01
C GLY A 200 9.83 -12.54 29.12
N GLY A 201 9.73 -12.00 27.91
CA GLY A 201 10.84 -11.91 26.95
C GLY A 201 11.74 -10.69 27.06
N VAL A 202 11.47 -9.78 28.01
CA VAL A 202 12.28 -8.56 28.19
C VAL A 202 13.74 -8.95 28.43
N GLY A 203 14.64 -8.46 27.57
CA GLY A 203 16.07 -8.75 27.67
C GLY A 203 16.49 -10.14 27.17
N ALA A 204 15.58 -10.95 26.63
CA ALA A 204 15.90 -12.21 25.95
C ALA A 204 15.75 -12.09 24.43
N CYS A 205 14.77 -11.32 23.96
CA CYS A 205 14.53 -11.11 22.54
C CYS A 205 15.55 -10.13 21.95
N ARG A 206 16.42 -10.62 21.05
CA ARG A 206 17.37 -9.80 20.28
C ARG A 206 16.84 -9.53 18.88
N CYS A 207 17.30 -8.45 18.27
CA CYS A 207 16.91 -8.07 16.91
C CYS A 207 17.71 -8.84 15.84
N LEU A 208 17.03 -9.38 14.82
CA LEU A 208 17.64 -10.10 13.69
C LEU A 208 18.60 -9.20 12.90
N LEU A 209 18.20 -7.94 12.70
CA LEU A 209 18.99 -6.96 11.96
C LEU A 209 20.09 -6.32 12.81
N CYS A 210 19.95 -6.35 14.14
CA CYS A 210 20.88 -5.74 15.09
C CYS A 210 21.15 -6.69 16.26
N PRO A 211 21.92 -7.78 16.08
CA PRO A 211 22.03 -8.89 17.03
C PRO A 211 22.47 -8.50 18.44
N GLU A 212 23.27 -7.44 18.55
CA GLU A 212 23.79 -6.95 19.82
C GLU A 212 22.76 -6.20 20.68
N ILE A 213 21.60 -5.86 20.12
CA ILE A 213 20.60 -5.01 20.77
C ILE A 213 19.32 -5.82 21.05
N PHE A 214 18.79 -5.64 22.26
CA PHE A 214 17.49 -6.19 22.65
C PHE A 214 16.35 -5.47 21.95
N ILE A 215 15.25 -6.19 21.69
CA ILE A 215 14.06 -5.62 21.11
C ILE A 215 13.43 -4.61 22.08
N SER A 216 13.26 -3.38 21.60
CA SER A 216 12.47 -2.34 22.25
C SER A 216 11.88 -1.40 21.19
N PRO A 217 10.82 -0.65 21.51
CA PRO A 217 10.27 0.35 20.60
C PRO A 217 11.30 1.43 20.21
N GLU A 218 12.19 1.81 21.12
CA GLU A 218 13.25 2.79 20.89
C GLU A 218 14.28 2.25 19.90
N HIS A 219 14.62 0.97 20.02
CA HIS A 219 15.54 0.30 19.10
C HIS A 219 14.95 0.20 17.70
N LEU A 220 13.76 -0.39 17.57
CA LEU A 220 13.12 -0.65 16.27
C LEU A 220 12.80 0.64 15.50
N ARG A 221 12.53 1.75 16.21
CA ARG A 221 12.32 3.08 15.61
C ARG A 221 13.60 3.91 15.51
N GLY A 222 14.72 3.38 16.00
CA GLY A 222 15.99 4.08 16.11
C GLY A 222 16.71 4.22 14.76
N PRO A 223 17.58 5.24 14.61
CA PRO A 223 18.29 5.49 13.36
C PRO A 223 19.24 4.34 12.99
N LYS A 224 19.83 3.64 13.97
CA LYS A 224 20.69 2.48 13.72
C LYS A 224 19.91 1.34 13.06
N HIS A 225 18.75 0.98 13.61
CA HIS A 225 17.92 -0.09 13.06
C HIS A 225 17.40 0.25 11.66
N TRP A 226 16.94 1.49 11.48
CA TRP A 226 16.56 1.99 10.15
C TRP A 226 17.72 1.93 9.15
N GLY A 227 18.94 2.25 9.58
CA GLY A 227 20.14 2.16 8.73
C GLY A 227 20.43 0.73 8.27
N GLU A 228 20.39 -0.25 9.17
CA GLU A 228 20.58 -1.67 8.85
C GLU A 228 19.52 -2.19 7.89
N MET A 229 18.25 -1.86 8.14
CA MET A 229 17.14 -2.24 7.27
C MET A 229 17.28 -1.58 5.89
N ALA A 230 17.60 -0.29 5.83
CA ALA A 230 17.80 0.44 4.57
C ALA A 230 18.95 -0.12 3.72
N GLN A 231 20.01 -0.63 4.34
CA GLN A 231 21.12 -1.28 3.64
C GLN A 231 20.73 -2.62 3.03
N ARG A 232 19.78 -3.34 3.64
CA ARG A 232 19.24 -4.61 3.13
C ARG A 232 18.15 -4.44 2.07
N LEU A 233 17.70 -3.20 1.85
CA LEU A 233 16.76 -2.82 0.80
C LEU A 233 17.42 -1.85 -0.19
N PRO A 234 18.45 -2.29 -0.95
CA PRO A 234 19.08 -1.41 -1.91
C PRO A 234 18.12 -1.02 -3.04
N ASP A 235 18.28 0.22 -3.53
CA ASP A 235 17.49 0.71 -4.65
C ASP A 235 17.70 -0.15 -5.91
N GLY A 236 16.61 -0.46 -6.60
CA GLY A 236 16.63 -1.24 -7.85
C GLY A 236 16.88 -2.73 -7.68
N VAL A 237 16.97 -3.25 -6.45
CA VAL A 237 17.10 -4.68 -6.19
C VAL A 237 15.76 -5.23 -5.72
N PHE A 238 15.43 -6.42 -6.24
CA PHE A 238 14.27 -7.17 -5.80
C PHE A 238 14.45 -7.64 -4.35
N VAL A 239 13.46 -7.37 -3.52
CA VAL A 239 13.45 -7.76 -2.12
C VAL A 239 12.24 -8.63 -1.83
N ARG A 240 12.46 -9.77 -1.16
CA ARG A 240 11.39 -10.58 -0.58
C ARG A 240 11.09 -10.06 0.83
N THR A 241 9.87 -9.58 1.07
CA THR A 241 9.42 -9.16 2.41
C THR A 241 9.54 -10.29 3.43
N ASP A 242 9.42 -11.55 2.97
CA ASP A 242 9.55 -12.72 3.82
C ASP A 242 10.93 -12.84 4.50
N ASP A 243 11.97 -12.26 3.90
CA ASP A 243 13.34 -12.29 4.45
C ASP A 243 13.50 -11.43 5.72
N PHE A 244 12.46 -10.66 6.08
CA PHE A 244 12.45 -9.74 7.22
C PHE A 244 11.59 -10.21 8.38
N TRP A 245 11.01 -11.41 8.29
CA TRP A 245 10.34 -12.02 9.44
C TRP A 245 11.34 -12.47 10.50
N GLN A 246 11.06 -12.06 11.74
CA GLN A 246 11.72 -12.60 12.92
C GLN A 246 10.68 -13.22 13.85
N THR A 247 10.99 -14.41 14.36
CA THR A 247 10.13 -15.14 15.31
C THR A 247 10.83 -15.32 16.65
N TRP A 248 10.09 -15.14 17.75
CA TRP A 248 10.51 -15.49 19.10
C TRP A 248 9.53 -16.48 19.72
N THR A 249 10.06 -17.53 20.34
CA THR A 249 9.28 -18.59 20.98
C THR A 249 9.28 -18.41 22.49
N PHE A 250 8.10 -18.58 23.09
CA PHE A 250 7.83 -18.52 24.52
C PHE A 250 7.25 -19.86 24.99
N THR A 251 7.02 -20.00 26.29
CA THR A 251 6.46 -21.23 26.87
C THR A 251 5.08 -21.58 26.31
N THR A 252 4.25 -20.58 25.99
CA THR A 252 2.85 -20.76 25.59
C THR A 252 2.57 -20.47 24.11
N GLY A 253 3.57 -20.06 23.33
CA GLY A 253 3.37 -19.72 21.93
C GLY A 253 4.59 -19.06 21.29
N ALA A 254 4.37 -18.39 20.17
CA ALA A 254 5.40 -17.60 19.50
C ALA A 254 4.84 -16.27 19.02
N VAL A 255 5.71 -15.27 18.87
CA VAL A 255 5.41 -14.00 18.23
C VAL A 255 6.30 -13.83 17.01
N ALA A 256 5.75 -13.34 15.91
CA ALA A 256 6.49 -12.99 14.71
C ALA A 256 6.35 -11.50 14.43
N PHE A 257 7.39 -10.88 13.89
CA PHE A 257 7.42 -9.48 13.51
C PHE A 257 8.14 -9.34 12.18
N ASN A 258 7.53 -8.65 11.22
CA ASN A 258 8.19 -8.31 9.98
C ASN A 258 8.90 -6.97 10.15
N HIS A 259 10.22 -6.96 10.06
CA HIS A 259 10.96 -5.73 10.28
C HIS A 259 10.63 -4.64 9.28
N VAL A 260 10.20 -4.95 8.06
CA VAL A 260 9.94 -3.96 7.00
C VAL A 260 8.50 -3.45 7.05
N ASP A 261 7.54 -4.34 7.24
CA ASP A 261 6.12 -3.97 7.24
C ASP A 261 5.65 -3.46 8.62
N GLY A 262 6.35 -3.88 9.68
CA GLY A 262 6.12 -3.54 11.08
C GLY A 262 4.89 -4.20 11.65
#